data_AF-A0A4R8PWQ0-F1
#
_entry.id   AF-A0A4R8PWQ0-F1
#
_cell.length_a   1.000
_cell.length_b   1.000
_cell.length_c   1.000
_cell.angle_alpha   90.00
_cell.angle_beta   90.00
_cell.angle_gamma   90.00
#
_symmetry.space_group_name_H-M   'P 1'
#
loop_
_entity.id
_entity.type
_entity.pdbx_description
1 polymer ?
#
loop_
_entity_poly.entity_id
_entity_poly.type
_entity_poly.pdbx_seq_one_letter_code
_entity_poly.pdbx_strand_id
1 'polypeptide(L)'
;MAYIKTAFAIGLLATADMVAGHAAIIGATGDAGGQGMALGVDSSTPRDGTRRNPFQQDSTRFKGEAADTFGETVGAGLNRLESGTKAIMAETGQMLPQISPGGSIDMTLHQVNGDGGGPYDCMINADATGAEWTNINVVTTPPGQNSRNREGAMTDFPLKAAIPAAQTCTGTVAGQSNVCLVRCQNAARAGPFGGIVPVQMAGTTTPAAARRNLMLSMKRSEKLLAKMVKRAQSAGPAPEDDPAYLAELRADGEEI
;
A
#
# COMPACT_ATOMS: atom_id res chain seq x y z
N MET A 1 -54.89 -39.40 6.91
CA MET A 1 -53.84 -38.77 7.75
C MET A 1 -52.51 -38.95 7.02
N ALA A 2 -52.10 -37.97 6.22
CA ALA A 2 -50.84 -38.00 5.49
C ALA A 2 -49.87 -37.00 6.17
N TYR A 3 -48.83 -37.54 6.81
CA TYR A 3 -47.79 -36.74 7.46
C TYR A 3 -46.82 -36.22 6.40
N ILE A 4 -46.88 -34.91 6.12
CA ILE A 4 -45.86 -34.19 5.35
C ILE A 4 -44.63 -34.06 6.25
N LYS A 5 -43.56 -34.80 5.93
CA LYS A 5 -42.25 -34.63 6.57
C LYS A 5 -41.57 -33.41 5.93
N THR A 6 -41.63 -32.28 6.62
CA THR A 6 -40.87 -31.07 6.30
C THR A 6 -39.39 -31.35 6.52
N ALA A 7 -38.63 -31.57 5.44
CA ALA A 7 -37.18 -31.59 5.50
C ALA A 7 -36.69 -30.13 5.56
N PHE A 8 -36.27 -29.69 6.75
CA PHE A 8 -35.56 -28.42 6.92
C PHE A 8 -34.15 -28.56 6.32
N ALA A 9 -33.92 -27.95 5.15
CA ALA A 9 -32.58 -27.75 4.63
C ALA A 9 -31.93 -26.61 5.43
N ILE A 10 -31.10 -26.96 6.43
CA ILE A 10 -30.22 -25.99 7.09
C ILE A 10 -29.09 -25.70 6.11
N GLY A 11 -29.22 -24.61 5.36
CA GLY A 11 -28.14 -24.07 4.55
C GLY A 11 -26.99 -23.64 5.44
N LEU A 12 -25.85 -24.31 5.33
CA LEU A 12 -24.60 -23.87 5.93
C LEU A 12 -24.17 -22.57 5.21
N LEU A 13 -24.51 -21.40 5.75
CA LEU A 13 -23.83 -20.17 5.35
C LEU A 13 -22.38 -20.27 5.86
N ALA A 14 -21.48 -20.73 5.00
CA ALA A 14 -20.06 -20.54 5.19
C ALA A 14 -19.79 -19.03 5.09
N THR A 15 -19.75 -18.34 6.23
CA THR A 15 -19.15 -17.01 6.29
C THR A 15 -17.68 -17.18 5.92
N ALA A 16 -17.33 -16.85 4.67
CA ALA A 16 -15.95 -16.84 4.23
C ALA A 16 -15.20 -15.83 5.09
N ASP A 17 -14.37 -16.31 6.01
CA ASP A 17 -13.53 -15.45 6.83
C ASP A 17 -12.61 -14.64 5.90
N MET A 18 -12.98 -13.36 5.79
CA MET A 18 -12.15 -12.24 6.20
C MET A 18 -10.71 -12.36 5.71
N VAL A 19 -10.46 -11.73 4.54
CA VAL A 19 -9.14 -11.60 3.95
C VAL A 19 -8.13 -11.17 5.02
N ALA A 20 -7.31 -12.14 5.41
CA ALA A 20 -6.16 -11.95 6.26
C ALA A 20 -5.01 -11.38 5.39
N GLY A 21 -4.20 -10.51 5.97
CA GLY A 21 -2.93 -10.08 5.40
C GLY A 21 -1.82 -10.91 6.04
N HIS A 22 -0.87 -11.41 5.27
CA HIS A 22 -0.03 -12.50 5.79
C HIS A 22 1.45 -12.15 5.88
N ALA A 23 1.86 -11.05 5.25
CA ALA A 23 3.18 -10.46 5.42
C ALA A 23 3.17 -8.95 5.09
N ALA A 24 4.16 -8.24 5.61
CA ALA A 24 4.41 -6.83 5.34
C ALA A 24 5.92 -6.57 5.17
N ILE A 25 6.31 -5.69 4.24
CA ILE A 25 7.71 -5.27 4.09
C ILE A 25 7.94 -4.07 5.00
N ILE A 26 8.41 -4.33 6.21
CA ILE A 26 8.45 -3.36 7.32
C ILE A 26 9.73 -2.52 7.35
N GLY A 27 10.72 -2.89 6.54
CA GLY A 27 11.98 -2.17 6.41
C GLY A 27 12.57 -2.38 5.03
N ALA A 28 13.25 -1.35 4.53
CA ALA A 28 13.98 -1.39 3.28
C ALA A 28 15.19 -0.45 3.33
N THR A 29 16.30 -0.85 2.72
CA THR A 29 17.52 -0.08 2.57
C THR A 29 18.09 -0.37 1.19
N GLY A 30 18.45 0.68 0.45
CA GLY A 30 19.10 0.52 -0.85
C GLY A 30 20.59 0.32 -0.67
N ASP A 31 21.27 -0.18 -1.70
CA ASP A 31 22.72 -0.40 -1.68
C ASP A 31 23.55 0.86 -1.41
N ALA A 32 22.99 2.04 -1.70
CA ALA A 32 23.60 3.34 -1.40
C ALA A 32 23.01 4.02 -0.13
N GLY A 33 22.28 3.28 0.69
CA GLY A 33 21.70 3.74 1.95
C GLY A 33 20.24 4.20 1.83
N GLY A 34 19.85 5.16 2.68
CA GLY A 34 18.44 5.54 2.85
C GLY A 34 17.63 4.48 3.59
N GLN A 35 16.44 4.85 4.05
CA GLN A 35 15.54 3.94 4.77
C GLN A 35 14.12 4.11 4.26
N GLY A 36 13.35 3.03 4.34
CA GLY A 36 11.95 3.01 3.92
C GLY A 36 11.25 1.75 4.40
N MET A 37 10.02 1.58 3.92
CA MET A 37 9.17 0.41 4.12
C MET A 37 8.15 0.38 2.98
N ALA A 38 7.31 -0.64 2.91
CA ALA A 38 6.26 -0.69 1.90
C ALA A 38 5.15 0.34 2.15
N LEU A 39 4.50 0.76 1.06
CA LEU A 39 3.25 1.53 1.11
C LEU A 39 2.21 0.80 1.97
N GLY A 40 1.52 1.58 2.81
CA GLY A 40 0.45 1.07 3.67
C GLY A 40 0.92 0.48 4.99
N VAL A 41 2.23 0.24 5.17
CA VAL A 41 2.78 -0.20 6.46
C VAL A 41 2.57 0.87 7.52
N ASP A 42 2.13 0.44 8.70
CA ASP A 42 1.93 1.26 9.89
C ASP A 42 2.71 0.63 11.04
N SER A 43 3.77 1.31 11.49
CA SER A 43 4.65 0.82 12.57
C SER A 43 3.96 0.69 13.92
N SER A 44 2.77 1.28 14.10
CA SER A 44 1.96 1.06 15.30
C SER A 44 1.20 -0.27 15.29
N THR A 45 1.14 -0.96 14.15
CA THR A 45 0.51 -2.28 14.04
C THR A 45 1.31 -3.32 14.84
N PRO A 46 0.73 -3.97 15.87
CA PRO A 46 1.43 -5.02 16.60
C PRO A 46 1.75 -6.22 15.70
N ARG A 47 2.87 -6.89 15.93
CA ARG A 47 3.39 -7.99 15.08
C ARG A 47 3.74 -9.26 15.84
N ASP A 48 3.25 -9.34 17.06
CA ASP A 48 3.44 -10.41 18.04
C ASP A 48 2.27 -11.41 18.05
N GLY A 49 1.45 -11.41 17.00
CA GLY A 49 0.28 -12.28 16.89
C GLY A 49 -0.07 -12.64 15.44
N THR A 50 -0.91 -13.65 15.28
CA THR A 50 -1.27 -14.21 13.97
C THR A 50 -2.71 -13.91 13.53
N ARG A 51 -3.53 -13.29 14.39
CA ARG A 51 -4.94 -12.97 14.10
C ARG A 51 -5.04 -11.78 13.14
N ARG A 52 -6.13 -11.71 12.37
CA ARG A 52 -6.38 -10.59 11.45
C ARG A 52 -6.33 -9.22 12.13
N ASN A 53 -7.03 -9.10 13.25
CA ASN A 53 -7.04 -7.88 14.06
C ASN A 53 -6.27 -8.16 15.37
N PRO A 54 -5.34 -7.29 15.78
CA PRO A 54 -4.81 -6.12 15.05
C PRO A 54 -3.63 -6.45 14.11
N PHE A 55 -3.11 -7.69 14.11
CA PHE A 55 -1.73 -7.95 13.66
C PHE A 55 -1.47 -7.88 12.16
N GLN A 56 -2.52 -7.74 11.35
CA GLN A 56 -2.43 -7.80 9.88
C GLN A 56 -3.01 -6.56 9.20
N GLN A 57 -3.35 -5.50 9.96
CA GLN A 57 -4.09 -4.37 9.41
C GLN A 57 -3.35 -3.64 8.28
N ASP A 58 -2.02 -3.65 8.32
CA ASP A 58 -1.18 -2.92 7.38
C ASP A 58 -0.49 -3.82 6.36
N SER A 59 -0.80 -5.11 6.39
CA SER A 59 -0.32 -6.08 5.41
C SER A 59 -0.98 -5.83 4.06
N THR A 60 -0.17 -5.51 3.05
CA THR A 60 -0.66 -5.28 1.69
C THR A 60 -0.98 -6.60 1.01
N ARG A 61 -2.13 -6.64 0.33
CA ARG A 61 -2.51 -7.68 -0.62
C ARG A 61 -2.68 -7.09 -2.02
N PHE A 62 -2.36 -7.87 -3.04
CA PHE A 62 -2.57 -7.50 -4.44
C PHE A 62 -3.73 -8.29 -5.02
N LYS A 63 -4.96 -7.79 -4.84
CA LYS A 63 -6.19 -8.42 -5.31
C LYS A 63 -7.23 -7.37 -5.66
N GLY A 64 -8.26 -7.78 -6.42
CA GLY A 64 -9.34 -6.89 -6.82
C GLY A 64 -8.86 -5.78 -7.74
N GLU A 65 -9.46 -4.59 -7.62
CA GLU A 65 -9.14 -3.42 -8.46
C GLU A 65 -7.71 -2.92 -8.29
N ALA A 66 -7.06 -3.23 -7.16
CA ALA A 66 -5.69 -2.83 -6.86
C ALA A 66 -4.64 -3.92 -7.15
N ALA A 67 -5.03 -5.05 -7.74
CA ALA A 67 -4.15 -6.19 -7.98
C ALA A 67 -2.93 -5.82 -8.83
N ASP A 68 -3.11 -5.00 -9.85
CA ASP A 68 -2.05 -4.65 -10.80
C ASP A 68 -1.41 -3.28 -10.50
N THR A 69 -1.92 -2.57 -9.49
CA THR A 69 -1.45 -1.22 -9.12
C THR A 69 -0.72 -1.23 -7.76
N PHE A 70 -1.23 -0.50 -6.76
CA PHE A 70 -0.55 -0.29 -5.49
C PHE A 70 -0.93 -1.29 -4.38
N GLY A 71 -1.87 -2.20 -4.66
CA GLY A 71 -2.45 -3.08 -3.66
C GLY A 71 -3.30 -2.33 -2.63
N GLU A 72 -3.77 -3.08 -1.64
CA GLU A 72 -4.58 -2.55 -0.55
C GLU A 72 -4.19 -3.23 0.77
N THR A 73 -4.32 -2.49 1.86
CA THR A 73 -4.17 -3.04 3.21
C THR A 73 -5.53 -3.45 3.78
N VAL A 74 -5.50 -4.33 4.77
CA VAL A 74 -6.72 -4.82 5.44
C VAL A 74 -7.42 -3.71 6.23
N GLY A 75 -6.67 -2.80 6.83
CA GLY A 75 -7.14 -1.75 7.72
C GLY A 75 -7.35 -0.39 7.05
N ALA A 76 -6.47 0.02 6.13
CA ALA A 76 -6.53 1.35 5.48
C ALA A 76 -7.06 1.32 4.04
N GLY A 77 -7.32 0.14 3.47
CA GLY A 77 -7.81 -0.02 2.10
C GLY A 77 -6.74 0.29 1.07
N LEU A 78 -7.14 0.89 -0.07
CA LEU A 78 -6.27 1.16 -1.21
C LEU A 78 -5.02 1.94 -0.81
N ASN A 79 -3.85 1.40 -1.17
CA ASN A 79 -2.59 2.12 -1.00
C ASN A 79 -2.55 3.35 -1.91
N ARG A 80 -2.09 4.46 -1.34
CA ARG A 80 -1.96 5.73 -2.06
C ARG A 80 -0.49 6.12 -2.14
N LEU A 81 0.05 6.13 -3.35
CA LEU A 81 1.47 6.38 -3.58
C LEU A 81 1.96 7.71 -2.99
N GLU A 82 1.27 8.81 -3.28
CA GLU A 82 1.68 10.15 -2.81
C GLU A 82 1.64 10.29 -1.27
N SER A 83 0.52 9.95 -0.63
CA SER A 83 0.39 10.06 0.82
C SER A 83 1.19 9.00 1.56
N GLY A 84 1.25 7.77 1.04
CA GLY A 84 2.02 6.68 1.62
C GLY A 84 3.52 6.96 1.58
N THR A 85 4.04 7.47 0.47
CA THR A 85 5.47 7.84 0.38
C THR A 85 5.80 8.99 1.33
N LYS A 86 4.92 9.99 1.49
CA LYS A 86 5.11 11.05 2.50
C LYS A 86 5.15 10.49 3.92
N ALA A 87 4.27 9.55 4.25
CA ALA A 87 4.26 8.89 5.56
C ALA A 87 5.56 8.11 5.80
N ILE A 88 5.97 7.27 4.84
CA ILE A 88 7.24 6.52 4.91
C ILE A 88 8.41 7.47 5.16
N MET A 89 8.52 8.54 4.37
CA MET A 89 9.63 9.49 4.53
C MET A 89 9.57 10.24 5.86
N ALA A 90 8.39 10.59 6.36
CA ALA A 90 8.25 11.24 7.66
C ALA A 90 8.73 10.33 8.80
N GLU A 91 8.50 9.02 8.67
CA GLU A 91 8.83 8.04 9.70
C GLU A 91 10.30 7.58 9.67
N THR A 92 10.85 7.36 8.48
CA THR A 92 12.14 6.67 8.28
C THR A 92 13.35 7.60 8.10
N GLY A 93 13.19 8.90 8.34
CA GLY A 93 14.32 9.86 8.29
C GLY A 93 14.47 10.65 6.99
N GLN A 94 13.39 10.76 6.20
CA GLN A 94 13.18 11.70 5.10
C GLN A 94 14.04 11.51 3.85
N MET A 95 14.73 10.37 3.73
CA MET A 95 15.39 9.94 2.50
C MET A 95 14.93 8.52 2.17
N LEU A 96 14.32 8.34 0.99
CA LEU A 96 13.94 7.02 0.48
C LEU A 96 15.16 6.10 0.32
N PRO A 97 14.98 4.76 0.31
CA PRO A 97 16.06 3.84 -0.04
C PRO A 97 16.72 4.25 -1.35
N GLN A 98 18.05 4.39 -1.32
CA GLN A 98 18.87 4.86 -2.44
C GLN A 98 19.46 3.66 -3.17
N ILE A 99 19.07 3.48 -4.42
CA ILE A 99 19.51 2.35 -5.26
C ILE A 99 20.43 2.79 -6.39
N SER A 100 21.39 1.95 -6.74
CA SER A 100 22.28 2.15 -7.90
C SER A 100 21.89 1.22 -9.06
N PRO A 101 22.16 1.59 -10.33
CA PRO A 101 22.05 0.65 -11.44
C PRO A 101 22.96 -0.56 -11.19
N GLY A 102 22.41 -1.78 -11.25
CA GLY A 102 23.15 -3.01 -10.93
C GLY A 102 23.34 -3.28 -9.44
N GLY A 103 22.81 -2.40 -8.57
CA GLY A 103 22.84 -2.53 -7.12
C GLY A 103 21.74 -3.47 -6.59
N SER A 104 21.25 -3.19 -5.40
CA SER A 104 20.22 -4.01 -4.75
C SER A 104 19.38 -3.23 -3.77
N ILE A 105 18.21 -3.77 -3.47
CA ILE A 105 17.41 -3.37 -2.32
C ILE A 105 17.36 -4.53 -1.33
N ASP A 106 17.73 -4.25 -0.08
CA ASP A 106 17.61 -5.15 1.06
C ASP A 106 16.35 -4.78 1.84
N MET A 107 15.49 -5.75 2.09
CA MET A 107 14.19 -5.59 2.72
C MET A 107 14.03 -6.54 3.90
N THR A 108 13.29 -6.08 4.91
CA THR A 108 12.82 -6.90 6.03
C THR A 108 11.35 -7.20 5.79
N LEU A 109 11.03 -8.46 5.50
CA LEU A 109 9.67 -8.95 5.43
C LEU A 109 9.28 -9.50 6.80
N HIS A 110 8.26 -8.94 7.42
CA HIS A 110 7.60 -9.56 8.56
C HIS A 110 6.56 -10.55 8.05
N GLN A 111 6.73 -11.83 8.35
CA GLN A 111 5.73 -12.86 8.11
C GLN A 111 4.78 -12.94 9.32
N VAL A 112 3.50 -12.57 9.13
CA VAL A 112 2.53 -12.56 10.24
C VAL A 112 2.06 -13.98 10.58
N ASN A 113 1.84 -14.81 9.58
CA ASN A 113 1.24 -16.13 9.73
C ASN A 113 1.70 -17.08 8.60
N GLY A 114 1.19 -18.30 8.57
CA GLY A 114 1.70 -19.36 7.71
C GLY A 114 1.66 -19.09 6.20
N ASP A 115 0.83 -18.18 5.69
CA ASP A 115 0.68 -17.82 4.26
C ASP A 115 1.59 -16.68 3.82
N GLY A 116 2.31 -16.07 4.75
CA GLY A 116 3.26 -14.99 4.46
C GLY A 116 4.65 -15.51 4.12
N GLY A 117 4.81 -16.83 4.00
CA GLY A 117 6.08 -17.44 3.62
C GLY A 117 6.41 -17.19 2.15
N GLY A 118 7.61 -17.61 1.75
CA GLY A 118 8.07 -17.52 0.38
C GLY A 118 7.71 -18.71 -0.53
N PRO A 119 8.22 -18.73 -1.77
CA PRO A 119 9.09 -17.70 -2.34
C PRO A 119 8.33 -16.40 -2.68
N TYR A 120 9.07 -15.29 -2.74
CA TYR A 120 8.61 -13.99 -3.22
C TYR A 120 9.18 -13.71 -4.61
N ASP A 121 8.35 -13.14 -5.47
CA ASP A 121 8.75 -12.53 -6.73
C ASP A 121 8.78 -11.02 -6.57
N CYS A 122 9.78 -10.36 -7.19
CA CYS A 122 9.91 -8.92 -7.18
C CYS A 122 9.89 -8.36 -8.61
N MET A 123 9.37 -7.14 -8.72
CA MET A 123 9.27 -6.38 -9.96
C MET A 123 9.49 -4.90 -9.69
N ILE A 124 9.93 -4.17 -10.72
CA ILE A 124 10.22 -2.74 -10.65
C ILE A 124 9.37 -1.97 -11.66
N ASN A 125 8.82 -0.85 -11.22
CA ASN A 125 8.15 0.14 -12.06
C ASN A 125 9.04 1.40 -12.11
N ALA A 126 9.45 1.80 -13.32
CA ALA A 126 10.51 2.78 -13.53
C ALA A 126 10.03 4.25 -13.39
N ASP A 127 8.76 4.51 -13.63
CA ASP A 127 8.18 5.86 -13.75
C ASP A 127 7.28 6.24 -12.56
N ALA A 128 7.21 5.37 -11.55
CA ALA A 128 6.34 5.50 -10.39
C ALA A 128 4.84 5.69 -10.71
N THR A 129 4.38 5.22 -11.87
CA THR A 129 2.95 5.23 -12.21
C THR A 129 2.23 3.98 -11.67
N GLY A 130 2.97 2.89 -11.43
CA GLY A 130 2.42 1.59 -11.10
C GLY A 130 1.67 0.92 -12.26
N ALA A 131 1.82 1.42 -13.49
CA ALA A 131 1.15 0.87 -14.68
C ALA A 131 1.90 -0.33 -15.27
N GLU A 132 3.23 -0.22 -15.38
CA GLU A 132 4.08 -1.24 -16.01
C GLU A 132 5.11 -1.78 -15.04
N TRP A 133 5.20 -3.10 -14.93
CA TRP A 133 6.06 -3.80 -13.99
C TRP A 133 7.00 -4.76 -14.72
N THR A 134 8.29 -4.64 -14.44
CA THR A 134 9.31 -5.55 -15.00
C THR A 134 9.87 -6.43 -13.90
N ASN A 135 9.87 -7.75 -14.09
CA ASN A 135 10.44 -8.70 -13.13
C ASN A 135 11.92 -8.42 -12.89
N ILE A 136 12.35 -8.49 -11.63
CA ILE A 136 13.74 -8.36 -11.21
C ILE A 136 14.17 -9.60 -10.43
N ASN A 137 15.48 -9.88 -10.44
CA ASN A 137 16.00 -11.07 -9.78
C ASN A 137 15.90 -10.95 -8.25
N VAL A 138 15.30 -11.96 -7.62
CA VAL A 138 15.27 -12.08 -6.15
C VAL A 138 16.49 -12.88 -5.71
N VAL A 139 17.40 -12.23 -4.99
CA VAL A 139 18.67 -12.80 -4.53
C VAL A 139 18.47 -13.60 -3.25
N THR A 140 17.65 -13.09 -2.34
CA THR A 140 17.30 -13.75 -1.07
C THR A 140 15.80 -13.66 -0.92
N THR A 141 15.13 -14.78 -0.68
CA THR A 141 13.70 -14.82 -0.39
C THR A 141 13.46 -15.40 1.00
N PRO A 142 12.41 -14.95 1.72
CA PRO A 142 11.91 -15.61 2.91
C PRO A 142 11.66 -17.11 2.68
N PRO A 143 11.88 -17.96 3.71
CA PRO A 143 11.67 -19.40 3.59
C PRO A 143 10.20 -19.73 3.39
N GLY A 144 9.96 -20.90 2.81
CA GLY A 144 8.62 -21.44 2.57
C GLY A 144 8.52 -22.17 1.25
N GLN A 145 7.38 -22.85 1.07
CA GLN A 145 7.03 -23.51 -0.17
C GLN A 145 5.60 -23.14 -0.53
N ASN A 146 5.35 -22.71 -1.77
CA ASN A 146 4.04 -22.26 -2.23
C ASN A 146 3.42 -21.19 -1.32
N SER A 147 4.25 -20.24 -0.88
CA SER A 147 3.89 -19.17 0.07
C SER A 147 3.55 -19.66 1.48
N ARG A 148 3.92 -20.90 1.82
CA ARG A 148 3.61 -21.51 3.12
C ARG A 148 4.86 -21.73 3.95
N ASN A 149 4.84 -21.20 5.18
CA ASN A 149 5.86 -21.41 6.19
C ASN A 149 5.26 -21.28 7.60
N ARG A 150 4.66 -22.32 8.17
CA ARG A 150 3.99 -22.20 9.48
C ARG A 150 4.93 -21.87 10.64
N GLU A 151 6.17 -22.35 10.55
CA GLU A 151 7.19 -22.17 11.59
C GLU A 151 7.72 -20.74 11.64
N GLY A 152 7.65 -20.00 10.52
CA GLY A 152 8.04 -18.59 10.44
C GLY A 152 6.93 -17.59 10.78
N ALA A 153 5.84 -17.99 11.42
CA ALA A 153 4.83 -17.04 11.84
C ALA A 153 5.39 -16.04 12.87
N MET A 154 4.96 -14.78 12.79
CA MET A 154 5.41 -13.67 13.66
C MET A 154 6.93 -13.48 13.63
N THR A 155 7.56 -13.67 12.47
CA THR A 155 9.03 -13.64 12.32
C THR A 155 9.43 -12.74 11.17
N ASP A 156 10.54 -12.02 11.36
CA ASP A 156 11.17 -11.21 10.33
C ASP A 156 12.14 -12.06 9.50
N PHE A 157 12.06 -11.93 8.18
CA PHE A 157 12.94 -12.60 7.23
C PHE A 157 13.57 -11.61 6.26
N PRO A 158 14.83 -11.85 5.84
CA PRO A 158 15.45 -11.06 4.80
C PRO A 158 14.80 -11.35 3.45
N LEU A 159 14.57 -10.29 2.68
CA LEU A 159 14.17 -10.32 1.28
C LEU A 159 15.10 -9.36 0.52
N LYS A 160 15.79 -9.84 -0.52
CA LYS A 160 16.74 -9.02 -1.29
C LYS A 160 16.44 -9.15 -2.77
N ALA A 161 16.31 -8.01 -3.45
CA ALA A 161 16.13 -7.97 -4.90
C ALA A 161 17.26 -7.19 -5.58
N ALA A 162 17.74 -7.70 -6.71
CA ALA A 162 18.77 -7.06 -7.51
C ALA A 162 18.15 -6.01 -8.44
N ILE A 163 18.76 -4.83 -8.50
CA ILE A 163 18.34 -3.76 -9.41
C ILE A 163 19.01 -3.99 -10.77
N PRO A 164 18.28 -3.95 -11.90
CA PRO A 164 18.87 -4.12 -13.22
C PRO A 164 20.02 -3.13 -13.47
N ALA A 165 21.06 -3.58 -14.18
CA ALA A 165 22.22 -2.74 -14.52
C ALA A 165 21.85 -1.51 -15.38
N ALA A 166 20.79 -1.63 -16.18
CA ALA A 166 20.27 -0.55 -17.01
C ALA A 166 19.09 0.21 -16.36
N GLN A 167 18.82 -0.01 -15.07
CA GLN A 167 17.68 0.62 -14.41
C GLN A 167 17.86 2.14 -14.35
N THR A 168 16.84 2.85 -14.83
CA THR A 168 16.65 4.28 -14.63
C THR A 168 15.31 4.52 -13.96
N CYS A 169 15.22 5.51 -13.08
CA CYS A 169 13.96 5.93 -12.51
C CYS A 169 13.61 7.33 -12.98
N THR A 170 12.36 7.53 -13.40
CA THR A 170 11.86 8.82 -13.92
C THR A 170 10.69 9.36 -13.10
N GLY A 171 10.17 8.56 -12.18
CA GLY A 171 9.03 8.92 -11.37
C GLY A 171 9.28 10.12 -10.46
N THR A 172 8.20 10.81 -10.13
CA THR A 172 8.18 11.86 -9.12
C THR A 172 7.08 11.59 -8.11
N VAL A 173 7.45 11.45 -6.83
CA VAL A 173 6.52 11.13 -5.73
C VAL A 173 6.97 11.85 -4.47
N ALA A 174 6.04 12.42 -3.70
CA ALA A 174 6.33 13.12 -2.44
C ALA A 174 7.37 14.25 -2.61
N GLY A 175 7.38 14.87 -3.80
CA GLY A 175 8.36 15.88 -4.20
C GLY A 175 9.75 15.36 -4.53
N GLN A 176 10.01 14.06 -4.42
CA GLN A 176 11.26 13.42 -4.83
C GLN A 176 11.20 13.04 -6.30
N SER A 177 12.29 13.26 -7.03
CA SER A 177 12.44 12.86 -8.43
C SER A 177 13.36 11.65 -8.57
N ASN A 178 13.33 11.00 -9.72
CA ASN A 178 14.06 9.76 -10.00
C ASN A 178 13.64 8.62 -9.07
N VAL A 179 12.33 8.49 -8.86
CA VAL A 179 11.72 7.46 -8.01
C VAL A 179 11.28 6.28 -8.87
N CYS A 180 11.67 5.07 -8.49
CA CYS A 180 11.08 3.81 -8.94
C CYS A 180 10.23 3.22 -7.82
N LEU A 181 9.42 2.23 -8.16
CA LEU A 181 8.69 1.42 -7.19
C LEU A 181 9.17 -0.02 -7.30
N VAL A 182 9.58 -0.62 -6.18
CA VAL A 182 9.88 -2.06 -6.11
C VAL A 182 8.72 -2.75 -5.44
N ARG A 183 7.99 -3.58 -6.19
CA ARG A 183 6.93 -4.44 -5.69
C ARG A 183 7.51 -5.82 -5.45
N CYS A 184 7.27 -6.38 -4.27
CA CYS A 184 7.54 -7.78 -4.00
C CYS A 184 6.31 -8.44 -3.41
N GLN A 185 6.01 -9.65 -3.86
CA GLN A 185 4.84 -10.40 -3.44
C GLN A 185 5.08 -11.91 -3.50
N ASN A 186 4.39 -12.67 -2.66
CA ASN A 186 4.33 -14.12 -2.78
C ASN A 186 3.16 -14.57 -3.69
N ALA A 187 3.00 -15.87 -3.88
CA ALA A 187 1.96 -16.48 -4.72
C ALA A 187 0.72 -16.97 -3.93
N ALA A 188 0.47 -16.44 -2.74
CA ALA A 188 -0.63 -16.90 -1.89
C ALA A 188 -2.01 -16.65 -2.53
N ARG A 189 -2.87 -17.68 -2.59
CA ARG A 189 -4.21 -17.58 -3.22
C ARG A 189 -5.18 -16.63 -2.50
N ALA A 190 -5.02 -16.46 -1.18
CA ALA A 190 -5.82 -15.52 -0.40
C ALA A 190 -5.60 -14.06 -0.86
N GLY A 191 -4.45 -13.82 -1.48
CA GLY A 191 -4.02 -12.61 -2.17
C GLY A 191 -2.49 -12.64 -2.15
N PRO A 192 -1.78 -12.41 -3.26
CA PRO A 192 -0.34 -12.16 -3.19
C PRO A 192 -0.05 -11.12 -2.11
N PHE A 193 0.75 -11.49 -1.11
CA PHE A 193 1.08 -10.63 0.03
C PHE A 193 2.50 -10.12 -0.08
N GLY A 194 2.73 -8.89 0.38
CA GLY A 194 4.05 -8.26 0.37
C GLY A 194 3.92 -6.75 0.46
N GLY A 195 4.41 -6.05 -0.55
CA GLY A 195 4.27 -4.59 -0.59
C GLY A 195 5.04 -3.93 -1.73
N ILE A 196 4.92 -2.61 -1.79
CA ILE A 196 5.61 -1.75 -2.74
C ILE A 196 6.48 -0.77 -1.98
N VAL A 197 7.79 -0.79 -2.21
CA VAL A 197 8.74 0.13 -1.62
C VAL A 197 9.12 1.21 -2.66
N PRO A 198 8.82 2.49 -2.41
CA PRO A 198 9.36 3.58 -3.21
C PRO A 198 10.88 3.68 -2.98
N VAL A 199 11.65 3.69 -4.06
CA VAL A 199 13.11 3.80 -4.04
C VAL A 199 13.56 4.93 -4.95
N GLN A 200 14.73 5.48 -4.72
CA GLN A 200 15.25 6.60 -5.50
C GLN A 200 16.65 6.30 -6.03
N MET A 201 16.94 6.77 -7.24
CA MET A 201 18.30 6.66 -7.79
C MET A 201 19.31 7.42 -6.91
N ALA A 202 20.32 6.69 -6.46
CA ALA A 202 21.41 7.21 -5.65
C ALA A 202 22.15 8.34 -6.36
N GLY A 203 22.74 9.25 -5.58
CA GLY A 203 23.52 10.37 -6.09
C GLY A 203 22.71 11.49 -6.76
N THR A 204 21.38 11.35 -6.87
CA THR A 204 20.53 12.38 -7.49
C THR A 204 19.98 13.41 -6.50
N THR A 205 19.90 13.06 -5.20
CA THR A 205 19.30 13.89 -4.16
C THR A 205 20.09 13.77 -2.85
N THR A 206 20.46 14.90 -2.24
CA THR A 206 21.09 14.91 -0.91
C THR A 206 20.03 14.79 0.20
N PRO A 207 20.39 14.37 1.43
CA PRO A 207 19.43 14.31 2.53
C PRO A 207 18.72 15.65 2.76
N ALA A 208 19.47 16.76 2.83
CA ALA A 208 18.89 18.09 3.01
C ALA A 208 17.91 18.46 1.89
N ALA A 209 18.22 18.11 0.64
CA ALA A 209 17.32 18.32 -0.49
C ALA A 209 16.05 17.46 -0.37
N ALA A 210 16.17 16.19 0.01
CA ALA A 210 15.03 15.29 0.20
C ALA A 210 14.05 15.83 1.25
N ARG A 211 14.56 16.31 2.40
CA ARG A 211 13.76 16.96 3.46
C ARG A 211 13.02 18.19 2.95
N ARG A 212 13.75 19.06 2.24
CA ARG A 212 13.17 20.29 1.67
C ARG A 212 12.08 19.96 0.65
N ASN A 213 12.32 19.00 -0.23
CA ASN A 213 11.38 18.57 -1.25
C ASN A 213 10.11 17.99 -0.62
N LEU A 214 10.25 17.16 0.43
CA LEU A 214 9.13 16.62 1.19
C LEU A 214 8.30 17.75 1.81
N MET A 215 8.93 18.69 2.52
CA MET A 215 8.25 19.84 3.12
C MET A 215 7.48 20.66 2.07
N LEU A 216 8.09 20.91 0.90
CA LEU A 216 7.42 21.64 -0.18
C LEU A 216 6.24 20.84 -0.75
N SER A 217 6.35 19.51 -0.85
CA SER A 217 5.26 18.64 -1.31
C SER A 217 4.07 18.67 -0.34
N MET A 218 4.32 18.63 0.97
CA MET A 218 3.29 18.72 2.02
C MET A 218 2.61 20.08 1.99
N LYS A 219 3.37 21.17 1.94
CA LYS A 219 2.84 22.53 1.82
C LYS A 219 1.99 22.74 0.56
N ARG A 220 2.35 22.09 -0.55
CA ARG A 220 1.54 22.10 -1.78
C ARG A 220 0.21 21.37 -1.56
N SER A 221 0.23 20.20 -0.92
CA SER A 221 -0.99 19.45 -0.57
C SER A 221 -1.92 20.25 0.34
N GLU A 222 -1.39 20.90 1.38
CA GLU A 222 -2.16 21.79 2.27
C GLU A 222 -2.79 22.96 1.52
N LYS A 223 -2.02 23.62 0.65
CA LYS A 223 -2.55 24.72 -0.17
C LYS A 223 -3.63 24.25 -1.14
N LEU A 224 -3.50 23.07 -1.71
CA LEU A 224 -4.53 22.49 -2.57
C LEU A 224 -5.80 22.18 -1.78
N LEU A 225 -5.66 21.59 -0.58
CA LEU A 225 -6.78 21.34 0.31
C LEU A 225 -7.49 22.64 0.70
N ALA A 226 -6.75 23.66 1.13
CA ALA A 226 -7.31 24.96 1.48
C ALA A 226 -8.06 25.61 0.30
N LYS A 227 -7.54 25.48 -0.93
CA LYS A 227 -8.24 25.94 -2.14
C LYS A 227 -9.53 25.15 -2.40
N MET A 228 -9.53 23.84 -2.20
CA MET A 228 -10.72 23.00 -2.36
C MET A 228 -11.79 23.34 -1.32
N VAL A 229 -11.42 23.50 -0.05
CA VAL A 229 -12.33 23.93 1.02
C VAL A 229 -12.93 25.29 0.70
N LYS A 230 -12.11 26.27 0.29
CA LYS A 230 -12.60 27.59 -0.10
C LYS A 230 -13.58 27.51 -1.27
N ARG A 231 -13.31 26.67 -2.27
CA ARG A 231 -14.22 26.45 -3.42
C ARG A 231 -15.55 25.86 -2.98
N ALA A 232 -15.51 24.82 -2.13
CA ALA A 232 -16.71 24.19 -1.60
C ALA A 232 -17.57 25.16 -0.77
N GLN A 233 -16.94 26.07 -0.01
CA GLN A 233 -17.65 27.11 0.74
C GLN A 233 -18.17 28.27 -0.13
N SER A 234 -17.58 28.49 -1.31
CA SER A 234 -17.95 29.58 -2.22
C SER A 234 -18.91 29.16 -3.34
N ALA A 235 -19.00 27.86 -3.62
CA ALA A 235 -20.19 27.32 -4.27
C ALA A 235 -21.32 27.58 -3.26
N GLY A 236 -22.29 28.41 -3.62
CA GLY A 236 -23.44 28.69 -2.74
C GLY A 236 -24.16 27.41 -2.32
N PRO A 237 -25.21 27.51 -1.48
CA PRO A 237 -26.06 26.35 -1.17
C PRO A 237 -26.42 25.62 -2.47
N ALA A 238 -26.46 24.28 -2.43
CA ALA A 238 -27.03 23.52 -3.53
C ALA A 238 -28.44 24.10 -3.81
N PRO A 239 -28.98 24.06 -5.05
CA PRO A 239 -30.29 24.63 -5.35
C PRO A 239 -31.38 24.15 -4.36
N GLU A 240 -31.29 22.88 -3.95
CA GLU A 240 -32.11 22.24 -2.91
C GLU A 240 -32.02 22.86 -1.51
N ASP A 241 -30.96 23.62 -1.20
CA ASP A 241 -30.74 24.36 0.04
C ASP A 241 -30.95 25.89 -0.12
N ASP A 242 -31.28 26.38 -1.32
CA ASP A 242 -31.60 27.80 -1.55
C ASP A 242 -32.98 28.11 -0.94
N PRO A 243 -33.08 29.03 0.05
CA PRO A 243 -34.35 29.40 0.65
C PRO A 243 -35.40 29.90 -0.36
N ALA A 244 -34.97 30.48 -1.49
CA ALA A 244 -35.87 30.92 -2.55
C ALA A 244 -36.45 29.74 -3.33
N TYR A 245 -35.63 28.74 -3.68
CA TYR A 245 -36.06 27.52 -4.36
C TYR A 245 -36.95 26.65 -3.47
N LEU A 246 -36.58 26.51 -2.20
CA LEU A 246 -37.42 25.84 -1.19
C LEU A 246 -38.72 26.59 -0.89
N ALA A 247 -38.78 27.91 -1.12
CA ALA A 247 -40.01 28.68 -1.01
C ALA A 247 -40.91 28.49 -2.24
N GLU A 248 -40.33 28.38 -3.45
CA GLU A 248 -41.07 28.05 -4.67
C GLU A 248 -41.68 26.65 -4.61
N LEU A 249 -40.91 25.61 -4.23
CA LEU A 249 -41.43 24.24 -4.06
C LEU A 249 -42.59 24.15 -3.05
N ARG A 250 -42.50 24.89 -1.93
CA ARG A 250 -43.59 24.98 -0.94
C ARG A 250 -44.81 25.73 -1.47
N ALA A 251 -44.63 26.73 -2.34
CA ALA A 251 -45.72 27.49 -2.94
C ALA A 251 -46.47 26.67 -4.00
N ASP A 252 -45.76 25.77 -4.69
CA ASP A 252 -46.32 24.90 -5.72
C ASP A 252 -46.98 23.62 -5.17
N GLY A 253 -46.93 23.41 -3.85
CA GLY A 253 -47.66 22.35 -3.16
C GLY A 253 -47.04 20.96 -3.30
N GLU A 254 -45.78 20.86 -3.74
CA GLU A 254 -45.02 19.62 -3.67
C GLU A 254 -44.54 19.42 -2.21
N GLU A 255 -44.93 18.28 -1.61
CA GLU A 255 -44.53 17.94 -0.24
C GLU A 255 -43.03 17.65 -0.20
N ILE A 256 -42.31 18.39 0.66
CA ILE A 256 -40.87 18.25 0.94
C ILE A 256 -40.59 17.09 1.86
#